data_AF-A0A367A4G1-F1
#
_entry.id   AF-A0A367A4G1-F1
#
_cell.length_a   1.000
_cell.length_b   1.000
_cell.length_c   1.000
_cell.angle_alpha   90.00
_cell.angle_beta   90.00
_cell.angle_gamma   90.00
#
_symmetry.space_group_name_H-M   'P 1'
#
loop_
_entity.id
_entity.type
_entity.pdbx_description
1 polymer ?
#
loop_
_entity_poly.entity_id
_entity_poly.type
_entity_poly.pdbx_seq_one_letter_code
_entity_poly.pdbx_strand_id
1 'polypeptide(L)'
;MAKSGRFRFDGGAATYVGTGILAVLITVCTLGICYPFALVLRERWRAKHSYIDGYPLVFTGSATGLFGNWLKWLFLSIITLGIYLFWVGPRIAEWKWEHTDFDRSRTPLQLTDASRMVAVPGGAYLPPAQPVACGF
;
A
#
# COMPACT_ATOMS: atom_id res chain seq x y z
N MET A 1 -13.91 -15.86 -15.70
CA MET A 1 -12.83 -15.85 -14.67
C MET A 1 -13.48 -15.93 -13.31
N ALA A 2 -13.40 -17.06 -12.60
CA ALA A 2 -13.90 -17.17 -11.24
C ALA A 2 -13.10 -16.20 -10.35
N LYS A 3 -13.76 -15.24 -9.69
CA LYS A 3 -13.10 -14.38 -8.72
C LYS A 3 -12.65 -15.26 -7.56
N SER A 4 -11.34 -15.39 -7.35
CA SER A 4 -10.84 -15.94 -6.09
C SER A 4 -11.31 -14.99 -4.98
N GLY A 5 -12.25 -15.44 -4.13
CA GLY A 5 -12.85 -14.61 -3.07
C GLY A 5 -11.86 -14.05 -2.03
N ARG A 6 -10.57 -14.39 -2.20
CA ARG A 6 -9.40 -13.98 -1.42
C ARG A 6 -9.07 -12.49 -1.56
N PHE A 7 -9.20 -11.92 -2.76
CA PHE A 7 -8.91 -10.50 -3.00
C PHE A 7 -10.23 -9.74 -3.14
N ARG A 8 -10.56 -8.90 -2.15
CA ARG A 8 -11.80 -8.12 -2.11
C ARG A 8 -11.46 -6.63 -2.14
N PHE A 9 -12.14 -5.90 -3.01
CA PHE A 9 -11.99 -4.45 -3.12
C PHE A 9 -13.39 -3.84 -3.10
N ASP A 10 -13.73 -3.15 -2.01
CA ASP A 10 -15.06 -2.56 -1.78
C ASP A 10 -15.03 -1.04 -2.03
N GLY A 11 -14.21 -0.59 -2.98
CA GLY A 11 -14.12 0.82 -3.36
C GLY A 11 -15.24 1.22 -4.34
N GLY A 12 -16.11 2.13 -3.91
CA GLY A 12 -17.11 2.74 -4.79
C GLY A 12 -16.49 3.59 -5.90
N ALA A 13 -17.02 3.49 -7.13
CA ALA A 13 -16.53 4.24 -8.28
C ALA A 13 -16.60 5.78 -8.07
N ALA A 14 -17.63 6.26 -7.39
CA ALA A 14 -17.81 7.69 -7.11
C ALA A 14 -16.70 8.25 -6.19
N THR A 15 -16.31 7.51 -5.15
CA THR A 15 -15.24 7.92 -4.23
C THR A 15 -13.86 7.81 -4.87
N TYR A 16 -13.65 6.83 -5.75
CA TYR A 16 -12.42 6.73 -6.56
C TYR A 16 -12.25 7.94 -7.49
N VAL A 17 -13.32 8.32 -8.20
CA VAL A 17 -13.31 9.47 -9.11
C VAL A 17 -13.18 10.78 -8.32
N GLY A 18 -13.90 10.95 -7.21
CA GLY A 18 -13.80 12.14 -6.38
C GLY A 18 -12.40 12.37 -5.80
N THR A 19 -11.78 11.33 -5.25
CA THR A 19 -10.39 11.41 -4.74
C THR A 19 -9.37 11.60 -5.85
N GLY A 20 -9.61 11.03 -7.04
CA GLY A 20 -8.80 11.25 -8.22
C GLY A 20 -8.86 12.70 -8.72
N ILE A 21 -10.04 13.30 -8.80
CA ILE A 21 -10.23 14.69 -9.21
C ILE A 21 -9.59 15.64 -8.19
N LEU A 22 -9.77 15.39 -6.89
CA LEU A 22 -9.12 16.19 -5.84
C LEU A 22 -7.59 16.11 -5.94
N ALA A 23 -7.06 14.90 -6.15
CA ALA A 23 -5.63 14.67 -6.36
C ALA A 23 -5.11 15.42 -7.61
N VAL A 24 -5.86 15.37 -8.71
CA VAL A 24 -5.51 16.05 -9.97
C VAL A 24 -5.55 17.56 -9.79
N LEU A 25 -6.59 18.10 -9.17
CA LEU A 25 -6.74 19.53 -8.87
C LEU A 25 -5.54 20.04 -8.06
N ILE A 26 -5.15 19.31 -7.01
CA ILE A 26 -3.97 19.63 -6.19
C ILE A 26 -2.69 19.60 -7.02
N THR A 27 -2.50 18.61 -7.89
CA THR A 27 -1.29 18.51 -8.74
C THR A 27 -1.20 19.58 -9.80
N VAL A 28 -2.31 19.95 -10.44
CA VAL A 28 -2.35 20.94 -11.52
C VAL A 28 -2.25 22.36 -10.95
N CYS A 29 -2.94 22.66 -9.84
CA CYS A 29 -2.86 23.97 -9.20
C CYS A 29 -1.47 24.33 -8.64
N THR A 30 -0.58 23.34 -8.41
CA THR A 30 0.77 23.57 -7.84
C THR A 30 1.91 23.23 -8.81
N LEU A 31 1.64 23.15 -10.12
CA LEU A 31 2.65 22.83 -11.15
C LEU A 31 3.41 21.51 -10.87
N GLY A 32 2.76 20.53 -10.24
CA GLY A 32 3.35 19.23 -9.93
C GLY A 32 4.14 19.15 -8.61
N ILE A 33 4.29 20.24 -7.85
CA ILE A 33 5.02 20.24 -6.57
C ILE A 33 4.31 19.39 -5.51
N CYS A 34 2.98 19.40 -5.46
CA CYS A 34 2.21 18.62 -4.48
C CYS A 34 1.84 17.20 -4.93
N TYR A 35 2.45 16.67 -6.00
CA TYR A 35 2.29 15.27 -6.42
C TYR A 35 2.47 14.22 -5.32
N PRO A 36 3.49 14.25 -4.43
CA PRO A 36 3.63 13.25 -3.37
C PRO A 36 2.46 13.26 -2.38
N PHE A 37 1.85 14.41 -2.11
CA PHE A 37 0.67 14.50 -1.23
C PHE A 37 -0.57 13.88 -1.87
N ALA A 38 -0.81 14.19 -3.14
CA ALA A 38 -1.89 13.59 -3.93
C ALA A 38 -1.73 12.07 -4.04
N LEU A 39 -0.50 11.59 -4.23
CA LEU A 39 -0.16 10.17 -4.32
C LEU A 39 -0.45 9.45 -3.00
N VAL A 40 0.04 9.97 -1.87
CA VAL A 40 -0.20 9.37 -0.55
C VAL A 40 -1.70 9.35 -0.20
N LEU A 41 -2.45 10.40 -0.53
CA LEU A 41 -3.89 10.42 -0.29
C LEU A 41 -4.63 9.35 -1.10
N ARG A 42 -4.29 9.20 -2.39
CA ARG A 42 -4.86 8.16 -3.25
C ARG A 42 -4.50 6.76 -2.78
N GLU A 43 -3.23 6.51 -2.44
CA GLU A 43 -2.80 5.19 -1.97
C GLU A 43 -3.38 4.85 -0.59
N ARG A 44 -3.50 5.82 0.34
CA ARG A 44 -4.21 5.62 1.61
C ARG A 44 -5.68 5.27 1.40
N TRP A 45 -6.36 5.92 0.45
CA TRP A 45 -7.73 5.58 0.13
C TRP A 45 -7.84 4.18 -0.49
N ARG A 46 -6.94 3.81 -1.41
CA ARG A 46 -6.91 2.47 -2.03
C ARG A 46 -6.64 1.38 -0.99
N ALA A 47 -5.65 1.56 -0.12
CA ALA A 47 -5.30 0.59 0.92
C ALA A 47 -6.46 0.32 1.87
N LYS A 48 -7.18 1.38 2.30
CA LYS A 48 -8.36 1.25 3.17
C LYS A 48 -9.52 0.46 2.58
N HIS A 49 -9.66 0.46 1.25
CA HIS A 49 -10.75 -0.26 0.55
C HIS A 49 -10.27 -1.58 -0.08
N SER A 50 -9.02 -1.98 0.19
CA SER A 50 -8.45 -3.24 -0.29
C SER A 50 -8.34 -4.21 0.87
N TYR A 51 -8.86 -5.42 0.66
CA TYR A 51 -8.79 -6.52 1.60
C TYR A 51 -8.15 -7.73 0.92
N ILE A 52 -7.16 -8.32 1.58
CA ILE A 52 -6.51 -9.56 1.15
C ILE A 52 -6.77 -10.60 2.23
N ASP A 53 -7.38 -11.72 1.85
CA ASP A 53 -7.74 -12.82 2.74
C ASP A 53 -8.57 -12.37 3.97
N GLY A 54 -9.38 -11.30 3.80
CA GLY A 54 -10.21 -10.71 4.86
C GLY A 54 -9.51 -9.64 5.71
N TYR A 55 -8.22 -9.40 5.50
CA TYR A 55 -7.43 -8.41 6.25
C TYR A 55 -7.30 -7.09 5.50
N PRO A 56 -7.53 -5.93 6.16
CA PRO A 56 -7.37 -4.63 5.55
C PRO A 56 -5.88 -4.28 5.36
N LEU A 57 -5.57 -3.57 4.29
CA LEU A 57 -4.23 -3.02 4.06
C LEU A 57 -4.08 -1.65 4.72
N VAL A 58 -2.88 -1.37 5.23
CA VAL A 58 -2.52 -0.10 5.85
C VAL A 58 -1.35 0.50 5.10
N PHE A 59 -1.52 1.75 4.66
CA PHE A 59 -0.46 2.52 4.04
C PHE A 59 0.21 3.43 5.09
N THR A 60 1.43 3.09 5.48
CA THR A 60 2.20 3.82 6.52
C THR A 60 3.01 4.98 5.95
N GLY A 61 3.05 5.13 4.61
CA GLY A 61 3.83 6.17 3.94
C GLY A 61 3.42 7.59 4.32
N SER A 62 4.43 8.44 4.52
CA SER A 62 4.27 9.88 4.72
C SER A 62 4.67 10.66 3.46
N ALA A 63 3.82 11.62 3.08
CA ALA A 63 4.08 12.50 1.93
C ALA A 63 5.32 13.36 2.17
N THR A 64 5.59 13.76 3.42
CA THR A 64 6.78 14.57 3.77
C THR A 64 8.09 13.81 3.58
N GLY A 65 8.09 12.49 3.79
CA GLY A 65 9.25 11.63 3.53
C GLY A 65 9.56 11.50 2.04
N LEU A 66 8.51 11.37 1.21
CA LEU A 66 8.65 11.34 -0.24
C LEU A 66 8.97 12.73 -0.83
N PHE A 67 8.49 13.81 -0.20
CA PHE A 67 8.62 15.19 -0.70
C PHE A 67 10.07 15.63 -0.92
N GLY A 68 10.97 15.27 0.01
CA GLY A 68 12.39 15.62 -0.13
C GLY A 68 13.06 14.98 -1.35
N ASN A 69 12.73 13.73 -1.65
CA ASN A 69 13.24 13.04 -2.85
C ASN A 69 12.53 13.53 -4.12
N TRP A 70 11.23 13.81 -4.03
CA TRP A 70 10.45 14.36 -5.13
C TRP A 70 11.00 15.70 -5.61
N LEU A 71 11.35 16.62 -4.70
CA LEU A 71 11.90 17.91 -5.08
C LEU A 71 13.24 17.78 -5.82
N LYS A 72 14.11 16.85 -5.39
CA LYS A 72 15.37 16.54 -6.09
C LYS A 72 15.10 16.01 -7.50
N TRP A 73 14.16 15.09 -7.65
CA TRP A 73 13.79 14.52 -8.94
C TRP A 73 13.10 15.53 -9.85
N LEU A 74 12.30 16.44 -9.29
CA LEU A 74 11.66 17.53 -10.01
C LEU A 74 12.70 18.56 -10.50
N PHE A 75 13.71 18.85 -9.70
CA PHE A 75 14.83 19.68 -10.13
C PHE A 75 15.64 19.02 -11.26
N LEU A 76 15.95 17.72 -11.12
CA LEU A 76 16.61 16.92 -12.16
C LEU A 76 15.78 16.82 -13.45
N SER A 77 14.46 16.69 -13.34
CA SER A 77 13.58 16.63 -14.50
C SER A 77 13.53 17.96 -15.25
N ILE A 78 13.55 19.10 -14.55
CA ILE A 78 13.63 20.42 -15.19
C ILE A 78 14.93 20.56 -15.99
N ILE A 79 16.08 20.17 -15.40
CA ILE A 79 17.38 20.26 -16.07
C ILE A 79 17.47 19.36 -17.30
N THR A 80 16.88 18.17 -17.21
CA THR A 80 16.94 17.16 -18.29
C THR A 80 15.78 17.27 -19.28
N LEU A 81 15.06 18.40 -19.31
CA LEU A 81 13.89 18.63 -20.17
C LEU A 81 12.84 17.49 -20.07
N GLY A 82 12.69 16.93 -18.88
CA GLY A 82 11.69 15.91 -18.55
C GLY A 82 12.14 14.45 -18.72
N ILE A 83 13.34 14.19 -19.27
CA ILE A 83 13.81 12.81 -19.50
C ILE A 83 13.94 12.02 -18.20
N TYR A 84 14.33 12.68 -17.10
CA TYR A 84 14.51 12.03 -15.81
C TYR A 84 13.21 11.46 -15.20
N LEU A 85 12.01 11.92 -15.62
CA LEU A 85 10.73 11.38 -15.13
C LEU A 85 10.59 9.87 -15.39
N PHE A 86 11.24 9.33 -16.43
CA PHE A 86 11.24 7.90 -16.72
C PHE A 86 11.81 7.07 -15.56
N TRP A 87 12.83 7.57 -14.86
CA TRP A 87 13.43 6.92 -13.69
C TRP A 87 12.65 7.12 -12.40
N VAL A 88 11.85 8.19 -12.33
CA VAL A 88 11.04 8.51 -11.16
C VAL A 88 9.88 7.53 -11.00
N GLY A 89 9.29 7.06 -12.09
CA GLY A 89 8.17 6.10 -12.08
C GLY A 89 8.46 4.83 -11.27
N PRO A 90 9.50 4.05 -11.61
CA PRO A 90 9.89 2.84 -10.87
C PRO A 90 10.16 3.10 -9.39
N ARG A 91 10.85 4.20 -9.05
CA ARG A 91 11.18 4.54 -7.66
C ARG A 91 9.96 4.87 -6.81
N ILE A 92 8.97 5.52 -7.42
CA ILE A 92 7.70 5.77 -6.76
C ILE A 92 6.92 4.48 -6.58
N ALA A 93 6.98 3.55 -7.54
CA ALA A 93 6.38 2.24 -7.37
C ALA A 93 7.03 1.48 -6.21
N GLU A 94 8.36 1.35 -6.20
CA GLU A 94 9.14 0.75 -5.12
C GLU A 94 8.77 1.34 -3.75
N TRP A 95 8.78 2.67 -3.64
CA TRP A 95 8.41 3.37 -2.40
C TRP A 95 6.97 3.04 -1.94
N LYS A 96 6.01 2.91 -2.86
CA LYS A 96 4.64 2.52 -2.52
C LYS A 96 4.58 1.11 -1.94
N TRP A 97 5.32 0.17 -2.51
CA TRP A 97 5.35 -1.21 -2.04
C TRP A 97 5.99 -1.31 -0.65
N GLU A 98 7.10 -0.60 -0.42
CA GLU A 98 7.78 -0.56 0.89
C GLU A 98 6.91 0.03 2.02
N HIS A 99 5.98 0.92 1.68
CA HIS A 99 5.13 1.62 2.65
C HIS A 99 3.69 1.10 2.69
N THR A 100 3.44 -0.05 2.06
CA THR A 100 2.18 -0.77 2.15
C THR A 100 2.39 -2.01 3.00
N ASP A 101 1.72 -2.08 4.14
CA ASP A 101 1.81 -3.22 5.05
C ASP A 101 0.40 -3.73 5.41
N PHE A 102 0.32 -4.92 5.97
CA PHE A 102 -0.92 -5.45 6.53
C PHE A 102 -1.19 -4.83 7.90
N ASP A 103 -2.46 -4.68 8.26
CA ASP A 103 -2.82 -4.29 9.62
C ASP A 103 -2.41 -5.41 10.61
N ARG A 104 -1.22 -5.27 11.22
CA ARG A 104 -0.72 -6.18 12.26
C ARG A 104 -1.63 -6.22 13.49
N SER A 105 -2.45 -5.21 13.74
CA SER A 105 -3.36 -5.18 14.90
C SER A 105 -4.56 -6.12 14.72
N ARG A 106 -4.93 -6.45 13.48
CA ARG A 106 -6.02 -7.38 13.14
C ARG A 106 -5.53 -8.75 12.66
N THR A 107 -4.22 -8.92 12.49
CA THR A 107 -3.64 -10.10 11.85
C THR A 107 -2.39 -10.58 12.59
N PRO A 108 -2.47 -11.66 13.39
CA PRO A 108 -1.31 -12.52 13.54
C PRO A 108 -1.21 -13.37 12.28
N LEU A 109 -0.41 -12.96 11.30
CA LEU A 109 -0.07 -13.86 10.20
C LEU A 109 0.69 -15.05 10.81
N GLN A 110 0.05 -16.22 10.82
CA GLN A 110 0.61 -17.48 11.33
C GLN A 110 1.90 -17.91 10.58
N LEU A 111 2.25 -17.28 9.45
CA LEU A 111 3.41 -17.63 8.63
C LEU A 111 4.70 -16.85 8.98
N THR A 112 4.59 -15.71 9.66
CA THR A 112 5.74 -14.81 9.96
C THR A 112 6.00 -14.63 11.45
N ASP A 113 5.12 -15.14 12.31
CA ASP A 113 5.31 -15.14 13.75
C ASP A 113 6.03 -16.42 14.21
N ALA A 114 7.36 -16.46 14.08
CA ALA A 114 8.19 -17.54 14.60
C ALA A 114 8.11 -17.67 16.14
N SER A 115 7.65 -16.62 16.84
CA SER A 115 7.52 -16.63 18.31
C SER A 115 6.31 -17.42 18.82
N ARG A 116 5.43 -17.87 17.91
CA ARG A 116 4.27 -18.74 18.20
C ARG A 116 4.37 -20.15 17.64
N MET A 117 5.51 -20.52 17.05
CA MET A 117 5.75 -21.90 16.61
C MET A 117 5.93 -22.80 17.83
N VAL A 118 5.06 -23.80 17.97
CA VAL A 118 5.17 -24.79 19.04
C VAL A 118 6.21 -25.82 18.61
N ALA A 119 7.26 -26.00 19.43
CA ALA A 119 8.23 -27.07 19.22
C ALA A 119 7.56 -28.42 19.54
N VAL A 120 7.46 -29.30 18.55
CA VAL A 120 6.98 -30.67 18.72
C VAL A 120 8.19 -31.59 18.94
N PRO A 121 8.14 -32.54 19.91
CA PRO A 121 9.22 -33.53 20.06
C PRO A 121 9.40 -34.30 18.75
N GLY A 122 10.59 -34.20 18.14
CA GLY A 122 10.90 -34.72 16.81
C GLY A 122 11.49 -33.71 15.82
N GLY A 123 11.64 -32.43 16.20
CA GLY A 123 12.31 -31.41 15.39
C GLY A 123 11.45 -30.81 14.27
N ALA A 124 10.17 -31.14 14.23
CA ALA A 124 9.20 -30.52 13.34
C ALA A 124 8.52 -29.33 14.04
N TYR A 125 8.38 -28.22 13.32
CA TYR A 125 7.55 -27.09 13.73
C TYR A 125 6.21 -27.20 13.00
N LEU A 126 5.12 -27.35 13.74
CA LEU A 126 3.76 -27.32 13.20
C LEU A 126 3.15 -25.93 13.49
N PRO A 127 2.43 -25.29 12.56
CA PRO A 127 1.60 -24.14 12.93
C PRO A 127 0.62 -24.54 14.05
N PRO A 128 0.38 -23.67 15.06
CA PRO A 128 -0.57 -24.00 16.11
C PRO A 128 -1.95 -24.25 15.48
N ALA A 129 -2.65 -25.28 15.99
CA ALA A 129 -3.96 -25.68 15.51
C ALA A 129 -4.83 -24.43 15.32
N GLN A 130 -5.33 -24.23 14.10
CA GLN A 130 -6.33 -23.20 13.84
C GLN A 130 -7.46 -23.45 14.85
N PRO A 131 -7.98 -22.45 15.59
CA PRO A 131 -9.26 -22.63 16.23
C PRO A 131 -10.23 -22.92 15.08
N VAL A 132 -10.61 -24.19 14.96
CA VAL A 132 -11.73 -24.60 14.12
C VAL A 132 -12.85 -23.62 14.43
N ALA A 133 -13.26 -22.87 13.43
CA ALA A 133 -14.44 -22.05 13.51
C ALA A 133 -15.63 -23.00 13.74
N CYS A 134 -15.89 -23.34 15.01
CA CYS A 134 -17.14 -23.91 15.44
C CYS A 134 -18.19 -22.79 15.26
N GLY A 135 -18.80 -22.77 14.09
CA GLY A 135 -19.95 -21.94 13.76
C GLY A 135 -20.81 -22.69 12.75
N PHE A 136 -21.69 -23.54 13.28
CA PHE A 136 -22.92 -23.95 12.60
C PHE A 136 -23.95 -22.82 12.72
#